data_AF-A0A250XWS1-F1
#
_entry.id   AF-A0A250XWS1-F1
#
_cell.length_a   1.000
_cell.length_b   1.000
_cell.length_c   1.000
_cell.angle_alpha   90.00
_cell.angle_beta   90.00
_cell.angle_gamma   90.00
#
_symmetry.space_group_name_H-M   'P 1'
#
loop_
_entity.id
_entity.type
_entity.pdbx_description
1 polymer ?
#
loop_
_entity_poly.entity_id
_entity_poly.type
_entity_poly.pdbx_seq_one_letter_code
_entity_poly.pdbx_strand_id
1 'polypeptide(L)'
;MTSGDILTRPASWVAVFNAMPTICFGFQCHVSSVPVFNSMRQPEVKTWGGVVTAAMVIALAVYMGTGICGFLTFGAAVDPDVLLSYPSEDMAVAVARAFIILSVLTSYPILHFCGRAVVEGLWLRYQGTPVEEDVGRERRRRVLQTLTWFLLTLLLALFIPDIGKVISVIGGLAACFIFVFPGLCLIQAKLSEMEEVKPASWWALVSYGVLLVTLGAFIFGQTTANAIFVDLLA
;
A
#
# COMPACT_ATOMS: atom_id res chain seq x y z
N MET A 1 -24.95 -21.46 -2.52
CA MET A 1 -24.72 -20.01 -2.63
C MET A 1 -25.84 -19.31 -1.89
N THR A 2 -25.63 -18.94 -0.63
CA THR A 2 -26.55 -18.08 0.11
C THR A 2 -26.06 -16.66 -0.08
N SER A 3 -26.67 -15.90 -0.99
CA SER A 3 -26.39 -14.46 -1.11
C SER A 3 -26.73 -13.82 0.23
N GLY A 4 -25.75 -13.16 0.87
CA GLY A 4 -25.99 -12.37 2.07
C GLY A 4 -26.82 -11.14 1.74
N ASP A 5 -27.39 -10.51 2.76
CA ASP A 5 -28.17 -9.28 2.57
C ASP A 5 -27.30 -8.17 1.93
N ILE A 6 -27.89 -7.46 0.98
CA ILE A 6 -27.24 -6.30 0.35
C ILE A 6 -27.40 -5.11 1.30
N LEU A 7 -26.32 -4.77 2.00
CA LEU A 7 -26.28 -3.62 2.89
C LEU A 7 -26.24 -2.32 2.07
N THR A 8 -27.23 -1.44 2.29
CA THR A 8 -27.31 -0.12 1.64
C THR A 8 -26.73 1.02 2.49
N ARG A 9 -26.31 0.72 3.71
CA ARG A 9 -25.73 1.67 4.67
C ARG A 9 -24.64 0.99 5.50
N PRO A 10 -23.60 1.72 5.92
CA PRO A 10 -22.59 1.18 6.82
C PRO A 10 -23.23 0.81 8.16
N ALA A 11 -22.79 -0.30 8.76
CA ALA A 11 -23.25 -0.73 10.07
C ALA A 11 -22.86 0.28 11.18
N SER A 12 -21.72 0.94 11.02
CA SER A 12 -21.24 1.99 11.92
C SER A 12 -20.14 2.82 11.25
N TRP A 13 -19.82 3.99 11.83
CA TRP A 13 -18.66 4.78 11.41
C TRP A 13 -17.33 4.02 11.58
N VAL A 14 -17.24 3.15 12.58
CA VAL A 14 -16.06 2.30 12.80
C VAL A 14 -15.84 1.36 11.61
N ALA A 15 -16.92 0.80 11.03
CA ALA A 15 -16.83 -0.06 9.85
C ALA A 15 -16.27 0.70 8.63
N VAL A 16 -16.62 1.97 8.46
CA VAL A 16 -16.06 2.83 7.39
C VAL A 16 -14.56 3.02 7.59
N PHE A 17 -14.13 3.35 8.80
CA PHE A 17 -12.70 3.52 9.11
C PHE A 17 -11.91 2.21 9.02
N ASN A 18 -12.53 1.06 9.27
CA ASN A 18 -11.90 -0.25 9.08
C ASN A 18 -11.64 -0.59 7.61
N ALA A 19 -12.31 0.07 6.65
CA ALA A 19 -12.07 -0.12 5.21
C ALA A 19 -10.93 0.76 4.67
N MET A 20 -10.62 1.87 5.36
CA MET A 20 -9.54 2.79 4.97
C MET A 20 -8.17 2.13 4.75
N PRO A 21 -7.71 1.15 5.56
CA PRO A 21 -6.42 0.50 5.38
C PRO A 21 -6.36 -0.28 4.08
N THR A 22 -7.42 -1.02 3.76
CA THR A 22 -7.56 -1.74 2.49
C THR A 22 -7.51 -0.78 1.31
N ILE A 23 -8.17 0.39 1.43
CA ILE A 23 -8.10 1.45 0.41
C ILE A 23 -6.67 1.99 0.30
N CYS A 24 -6.00 2.29 1.41
CA CYS A 24 -4.62 2.78 1.42
C CYS A 24 -3.66 1.77 0.78
N PHE A 25 -3.81 0.48 1.09
CA PHE A 25 -3.05 -0.60 0.49
C PHE A 25 -3.32 -0.72 -1.01
N GLY A 26 -4.58 -0.65 -1.44
CA GLY A 26 -4.96 -0.70 -2.86
C GLY A 26 -4.36 0.45 -3.68
N PHE A 27 -4.30 1.67 -3.12
CA PHE A 27 -3.75 2.85 -3.78
C PHE A 27 -2.25 3.10 -3.47
N GLN A 28 -1.57 2.11 -2.89
CA GLN A 28 -0.15 2.16 -2.55
C GLN A 28 0.74 2.05 -3.80
N CYS A 29 0.96 3.14 -4.54
CA CYS A 29 1.85 3.13 -5.72
C CYS A 29 3.24 3.73 -5.46
N HIS A 30 3.40 4.50 -4.37
CA HIS A 30 4.54 5.40 -4.20
C HIS A 30 5.86 4.67 -3.92
N VAL A 31 5.82 3.43 -3.41
CA VAL A 31 7.02 2.58 -3.22
C VAL A 31 7.77 2.31 -4.52
N SER A 32 7.07 2.25 -5.65
CA SER A 32 7.63 2.01 -6.98
C SER A 32 7.70 3.29 -7.83
N SER A 33 7.30 4.44 -7.28
CA SER A 33 7.24 5.70 -8.03
C SER A 33 8.59 6.14 -8.58
N VAL A 34 9.65 6.06 -7.77
CA VAL A 34 11.00 6.49 -8.14
C VAL A 34 11.57 5.71 -9.32
N PRO A 35 11.61 4.37 -9.32
CA PRO A 35 12.11 3.61 -10.47
C PRO A 35 11.23 3.81 -11.72
N VAL A 36 9.91 3.92 -11.56
CA VAL A 36 9.00 4.19 -12.69
C VAL A 36 9.25 5.58 -13.28
N PHE A 37 9.39 6.61 -12.44
CA PHE A 37 9.72 7.98 -12.86
C PHE A 37 11.04 8.01 -13.64
N ASN A 38 12.09 7.35 -13.10
CA ASN A 38 13.39 7.28 -13.75
C ASN A 38 13.39 6.47 -15.07
N SER A 39 12.39 5.61 -15.27
CA SER A 39 12.22 4.85 -16.51
C SER A 39 11.38 5.59 -17.56
N MET A 40 10.81 6.75 -17.23
CA MET A 40 10.02 7.52 -18.19
C MET A 40 10.90 8.18 -19.25
N ARG A 41 10.35 8.29 -20.46
CA ARG A 41 11.00 8.99 -21.57
C ARG A 41 11.24 10.49 -21.28
N GLN A 42 10.34 11.11 -20.51
CA GLN A 42 10.41 12.52 -20.10
C GLN A 42 10.21 12.63 -18.58
N PRO A 43 11.27 12.51 -17.78
CA PRO A 43 11.20 12.55 -16.31
C PRO A 43 11.05 13.99 -15.80
N GLU A 44 9.94 14.64 -16.13
CA GLU A 44 9.57 15.97 -15.65
C GLU A 44 8.41 15.89 -14.65
N VAL A 45 8.43 16.74 -13.61
CA VAL A 45 7.41 16.75 -12.55
C VAL A 45 6.00 17.02 -13.09
N LYS A 46 5.88 17.90 -14.09
CA LYS A 46 4.59 18.22 -14.72
C LYS A 46 4.00 17.00 -15.44
N THR A 47 4.80 16.33 -16.26
CA THR A 47 4.40 15.12 -16.99
C THR A 47 4.10 13.97 -16.03
N TRP A 48 4.91 13.81 -14.98
CA TRP A 48 4.68 12.83 -13.93
C TRP A 48 3.33 13.01 -13.23
N GLY A 49 2.97 14.25 -12.87
CA GLY A 49 1.68 14.54 -12.24
C GLY A 49 0.49 14.12 -13.11
N GLY A 50 0.56 14.35 -14.42
CA GLY A 50 -0.46 13.90 -15.38
C GLY A 50 -0.57 12.36 -15.44
N VAL A 51 0.57 11.68 -15.56
CA VAL A 51 0.63 10.20 -15.60
C VAL A 51 0.07 9.58 -14.32
N VAL A 52 0.49 10.07 -13.15
CA VAL A 52 0.01 9.57 -11.86
C VAL A 52 -1.49 9.82 -11.70
N THR A 53 -1.98 11.00 -12.05
CA THR A 53 -3.41 11.32 -11.93
C THR A 53 -4.25 10.40 -12.81
N ALA A 54 -3.85 10.21 -14.08
CA ALA A 54 -4.54 9.31 -14.99
C ALA A 54 -4.52 7.86 -14.48
N ALA A 55 -3.37 7.37 -14.00
CA ALA A 55 -3.24 6.04 -13.43
C ALA A 55 -4.16 5.84 -12.21
N MET A 56 -4.26 6.84 -11.33
CA MET A 56 -5.13 6.79 -10.15
C MET A 56 -6.61 6.76 -10.49
N VAL A 57 -7.04 7.54 -11.49
CA VAL A 57 -8.43 7.54 -11.96
C VAL A 57 -8.81 6.19 -12.58
N ILE A 58 -7.91 5.61 -13.37
CA ILE A 58 -8.11 4.27 -13.95
C ILE A 58 -8.21 3.22 -12.83
N ALA A 59 -7.28 3.24 -11.88
CA ALA A 59 -7.29 2.32 -10.73
C ALA A 59 -8.59 2.45 -9.93
N LEU A 60 -9.04 3.68 -9.65
CA LEU A 60 -10.31 3.94 -8.97
C LEU A 60 -11.51 3.36 -9.72
N ALA A 61 -11.59 3.56 -11.03
CA ALA A 61 -12.69 3.02 -11.84
C ALA A 61 -12.71 1.48 -11.80
N VAL A 62 -11.54 0.84 -11.93
CA VAL A 62 -11.41 -0.63 -11.89
C VAL A 62 -11.75 -1.17 -10.50
N TYR A 63 -11.23 -0.56 -9.43
CA TYR A 63 -11.51 -0.99 -8.05
C TYR A 63 -12.97 -0.79 -7.67
N MET A 64 -13.58 0.34 -8.05
CA MET A 64 -15.01 0.55 -7.81
C MET A 64 -15.87 -0.44 -8.60
N GLY A 65 -15.57 -0.66 -9.89
CA GLY A 65 -16.31 -1.61 -10.72
C GLY A 65 -16.24 -3.03 -10.17
N THR A 66 -15.03 -3.50 -9.85
CA THR A 66 -14.82 -4.85 -9.29
C THR A 66 -15.41 -4.99 -7.89
N GLY A 67 -15.24 -3.99 -7.02
CA GLY A 67 -15.79 -3.99 -5.66
C GLY A 67 -17.32 -3.98 -5.63
N ILE A 68 -17.96 -3.14 -6.45
CA ILE A 68 -19.43 -3.08 -6.54
C ILE A 68 -19.98 -4.40 -7.10
N CYS A 69 -19.44 -4.90 -8.21
CA CYS A 69 -19.92 -6.16 -8.81
C CYS A 69 -19.72 -7.36 -7.88
N GLY A 70 -18.58 -7.45 -7.20
CA GLY A 70 -18.31 -8.48 -6.20
C GLY A 70 -19.30 -8.42 -5.04
N PHE A 71 -19.53 -7.21 -4.49
CA PHE A 71 -20.48 -7.03 -3.39
C PHE A 71 -21.93 -7.32 -3.80
N LEU A 72 -22.35 -6.94 -5.01
CA LEU A 72 -23.70 -7.26 -5.50
C LEU A 72 -23.93 -8.76 -5.72
N THR A 73 -22.86 -9.54 -5.94
CA THR A 73 -22.96 -11.00 -6.15
C THR A 73 -23.17 -11.76 -4.85
N PHE A 74 -22.45 -11.38 -3.78
CA PHE A 74 -22.41 -12.14 -2.52
C PHE A 74 -23.02 -11.41 -1.31
N GLY A 75 -23.25 -10.11 -1.43
CA GLY A 75 -23.74 -9.25 -0.34
C GLY A 75 -22.78 -9.25 0.85
N ALA A 76 -23.35 -9.23 2.06
CA ALA A 76 -22.59 -9.25 3.31
C ALA A 76 -21.80 -10.54 3.57
N ALA A 77 -22.00 -11.62 2.79
CA ALA A 77 -21.34 -12.90 2.96
C ALA A 77 -20.05 -13.05 2.13
N VAL A 78 -19.55 -11.97 1.52
CA VAL A 78 -18.34 -11.99 0.70
C VAL A 78 -17.09 -12.21 1.55
N ASP A 79 -16.20 -13.10 1.08
CA ASP A 79 -14.90 -13.32 1.69
C ASP A 79 -13.92 -12.17 1.37
N PRO A 80 -12.90 -11.93 2.22
CA PRO A 80 -11.85 -10.95 1.92
C PRO A 80 -11.14 -11.19 0.59
N ASP A 81 -11.01 -12.45 0.18
CA ASP A 81 -10.69 -12.85 -1.20
C ASP A 81 -11.97 -13.28 -1.90
N VAL A 82 -12.51 -12.41 -2.76
CA VAL A 82 -13.75 -12.64 -3.50
C VAL A 82 -13.72 -13.91 -4.36
N LEU A 83 -12.54 -14.36 -4.80
CA LEU A 83 -12.41 -15.59 -5.59
C LEU A 83 -12.59 -16.86 -4.75
N LEU A 84 -12.56 -16.77 -3.42
CA LEU A 84 -12.93 -17.86 -2.53
C LEU A 84 -14.44 -18.02 -2.41
N SER A 85 -15.20 -16.93 -2.59
CA SER A 85 -16.67 -16.96 -2.56
C SER A 85 -17.29 -17.60 -3.81
N TYR A 86 -16.53 -17.69 -4.91
CA TYR A 86 -16.96 -18.42 -6.11
C TYR A 86 -16.61 -19.93 -6.03
N PRO A 87 -17.39 -20.81 -6.69
CA PRO A 87 -17.11 -22.24 -6.73
C PRO A 87 -15.75 -22.53 -7.38
N SER A 88 -14.98 -23.45 -6.79
CA SER A 88 -13.64 -23.81 -7.27
C SER A 88 -13.62 -24.51 -8.63
N GLU A 89 -14.72 -25.15 -9.01
CA GLU A 89 -14.87 -25.91 -10.27
C GLU A 89 -15.13 -25.00 -11.49
N ASP A 90 -15.35 -23.70 -11.30
CA ASP A 90 -15.64 -22.78 -12.39
C ASP A 90 -14.35 -22.43 -13.16
N MET A 91 -14.35 -22.72 -14.46
CA MET A 91 -13.25 -22.41 -15.37
C MET A 91 -12.93 -20.91 -15.39
N ALA A 92 -13.93 -20.03 -15.27
CA ALA A 92 -13.72 -18.58 -15.25
C ALA A 92 -12.91 -18.15 -14.01
N VAL A 93 -13.18 -18.76 -12.85
CA VAL A 93 -12.46 -18.52 -11.59
C VAL A 93 -11.04 -19.04 -11.69
N ALA A 94 -10.84 -20.23 -12.29
CA ALA A 94 -9.50 -20.78 -12.52
C ALA A 94 -8.65 -19.87 -13.42
N VAL A 95 -9.24 -19.35 -14.50
CA VAL A 95 -8.59 -18.39 -15.40
C VAL A 95 -8.27 -17.08 -14.68
N ALA A 96 -9.20 -16.54 -13.88
CA ALA A 96 -8.96 -15.33 -13.08
C ALA A 96 -7.80 -15.51 -12.09
N ARG A 97 -7.76 -16.65 -11.38
CA ARG A 97 -6.64 -17.00 -10.48
C ARG A 97 -5.31 -17.10 -11.23
N ALA A 98 -5.29 -17.68 -12.42
CA ALA A 98 -4.09 -17.75 -13.25
C ALA A 98 -3.55 -16.36 -13.62
N PHE A 99 -4.44 -15.42 -14.00
CA PHE A 99 -4.04 -14.03 -14.29
C PHE A 99 -3.52 -13.29 -13.05
N ILE A 100 -4.12 -13.51 -11.88
CA ILE A 100 -3.61 -12.93 -10.62
C ILE A 100 -2.21 -13.49 -10.32
N ILE A 101 -2.00 -14.80 -10.45
CA ILE A 101 -0.69 -15.42 -10.27
C ILE A 101 0.34 -14.79 -11.22
N LEU A 102 0.00 -14.63 -12.50
CA LEU A 102 0.88 -13.99 -13.48
C LEU A 102 1.18 -12.52 -13.11
N SER A 103 0.19 -11.77 -12.67
CA SER A 103 0.34 -10.38 -12.22
C SER A 103 1.26 -10.27 -10.99
N VAL A 104 1.12 -11.18 -10.03
CA VAL A 104 1.95 -11.20 -8.81
C VAL A 104 3.38 -11.62 -9.17
N LEU A 105 3.55 -12.64 -10.01
CA LEU A 105 4.87 -13.12 -10.46
C LEU A 105 5.65 -12.03 -11.21
N THR A 106 4.98 -11.21 -12.01
CA THR A 106 5.60 -10.11 -12.75
C THR A 106 5.91 -8.90 -11.87
N SER A 107 5.09 -8.65 -10.85
CA SER A 107 5.28 -7.51 -9.92
C SER A 107 6.31 -7.80 -8.83
N TYR A 108 6.46 -9.07 -8.42
CA TYR A 108 7.38 -9.47 -7.34
C TYR A 108 8.84 -9.04 -7.57
N PRO A 109 9.45 -9.24 -8.75
CA PRO A 109 10.81 -8.80 -9.03
C PRO A 109 11.00 -7.28 -8.89
N ILE A 110 10.00 -6.48 -9.28
CA ILE A 110 10.05 -5.02 -9.22
C ILE A 110 10.09 -4.56 -7.76
N LEU A 111 9.18 -5.10 -6.93
CA LEU A 111 9.13 -4.78 -5.50
C LEU A 111 10.39 -5.25 -4.77
N HIS A 112 10.86 -6.45 -5.09
CA HIS A 112 12.08 -6.99 -4.53
C HIS A 112 13.32 -6.16 -4.92
N PHE A 113 13.37 -5.64 -6.15
CA PHE A 113 14.41 -4.69 -6.58
C PHE A 113 14.38 -3.41 -5.74
N CYS A 114 13.20 -2.81 -5.54
CA CYS A 114 13.04 -1.61 -4.71
C CYS A 114 13.49 -1.87 -3.26
N GLY A 115 13.04 -2.97 -2.66
CA GLY A 115 13.42 -3.36 -1.30
C GLY A 115 14.93 -3.55 -1.15
N ARG A 116 15.57 -4.22 -2.13
CA ARG A 116 17.03 -4.38 -2.15
C ARG A 116 17.77 -3.06 -2.26
N ALA A 117 17.34 -2.16 -3.14
CA ALA A 117 17.96 -0.85 -3.30
C ALA A 117 17.94 -0.04 -1.99
N VAL A 118 16.84 -0.11 -1.23
CA VAL A 118 16.72 0.57 0.06
C VAL A 118 17.64 -0.04 1.12
N VAL A 119 17.65 -1.37 1.26
CA VAL A 119 18.52 -2.07 2.23
C VAL A 119 20.00 -1.85 1.89
N GLU A 120 20.33 -1.86 0.59
CA GLU A 120 21.68 -1.58 0.11
C GLU A 120 22.11 -0.15 0.44
N GLY A 121 21.28 0.85 0.10
CA GLY A 121 21.55 2.25 0.41
C GLY A 121 21.67 2.54 1.91
N LEU A 122 20.80 1.95 2.74
CA LEU A 122 20.86 2.13 4.20
C LEU A 122 22.16 1.58 4.79
N TRP A 123 22.57 0.39 4.34
CA TRP A 123 23.79 -0.24 4.80
C TRP A 123 25.05 0.52 4.40
N LEU A 124 25.12 0.98 3.14
CA LEU A 124 26.24 1.80 2.67
C LEU A 124 26.33 3.11 3.46
N ARG A 125 25.18 3.75 3.72
CA ARG A 125 25.11 4.94 4.57
C ARG A 125 25.57 4.68 6.01
N TYR A 126 25.25 3.50 6.57
CA TYR A 126 25.70 3.11 7.91
C TYR A 126 27.21 2.84 7.98
N GLN A 127 27.79 2.24 6.92
CA GLN A 127 29.22 1.92 6.88
C GLN A 127 30.12 3.09 6.48
N GLY A 128 29.56 4.17 5.90
CA GLY A 128 30.33 5.33 5.45
C GLY A 128 31.26 5.04 4.26
N THR A 129 31.13 3.87 3.63
CA THR A 129 31.93 3.44 2.48
C THR A 129 31.29 3.89 1.15
N PRO A 130 32.07 4.42 0.19
CA PRO A 130 31.58 4.68 -1.16
C PRO A 130 31.17 3.38 -1.88
N VAL A 131 30.27 3.51 -2.85
CA VAL A 131 29.51 2.43 -3.54
C VAL A 131 30.40 1.45 -4.33
N GLU A 132 31.71 1.69 -4.42
CA GLU A 132 32.56 1.18 -5.51
C GLU A 132 33.47 -0.03 -5.18
N GLU A 133 33.45 -0.59 -3.98
CA GLU A 133 34.30 -1.73 -3.64
C GLU A 133 33.52 -2.92 -3.07
N ASP A 134 33.06 -3.82 -3.95
CA ASP A 134 33.18 -5.29 -3.85
C ASP A 134 32.14 -6.01 -4.76
N VAL A 135 32.48 -6.26 -6.02
CA VAL A 135 31.60 -7.02 -6.95
C VAL A 135 31.34 -8.46 -6.45
N GLY A 136 32.30 -9.06 -5.73
CA GLY A 136 32.17 -10.41 -5.15
C GLY A 136 31.29 -10.47 -3.89
N ARG A 137 31.45 -9.52 -2.96
CA ARG A 137 30.61 -9.40 -1.76
C ARG A 137 29.20 -8.98 -2.14
N GLU A 138 29.06 -8.14 -3.15
CA GLU A 138 27.79 -7.74 -3.76
C GLU A 138 26.99 -8.95 -4.22
N ARG A 139 27.56 -9.88 -5.00
CA ARG A 139 26.83 -11.08 -5.45
C ARG A 139 26.34 -11.95 -4.28
N ARG A 140 27.21 -12.24 -3.30
CA ARG A 140 26.82 -13.05 -2.12
C ARG A 140 25.75 -12.36 -1.28
N ARG A 141 25.86 -11.04 -1.09
CA ARG A 141 24.89 -10.22 -0.37
C ARG A 141 23.54 -10.19 -1.07
N ARG A 142 23.52 -10.07 -2.40
CA ARG A 142 22.30 -10.10 -3.21
C ARG A 142 21.60 -11.44 -3.14
N VAL A 143 22.35 -12.54 -3.22
CA VAL A 143 21.79 -13.90 -3.05
C VAL A 143 21.23 -14.06 -1.64
N LEU A 144 21.97 -13.66 -0.61
CA LEU A 144 21.52 -13.75 0.77
C LEU A 144 20.26 -12.92 1.03
N GLN A 145 20.21 -11.66 0.57
CA GLN A 145 19.01 -10.81 0.66
C GLN A 145 17.81 -11.44 -0.03
N THR A 146 17.99 -12.00 -1.22
CA THR A 146 16.91 -12.64 -1.98
C THR A 146 16.39 -13.89 -1.29
N LEU A 147 17.29 -14.74 -0.79
CA LEU A 147 16.93 -15.95 -0.06
C LEU A 147 16.22 -15.61 1.25
N THR A 148 16.74 -14.66 2.02
CA THR A 148 16.11 -14.20 3.26
C THR A 148 14.72 -13.62 2.97
N TRP A 149 14.58 -12.76 1.95
CA TRP A 149 13.29 -12.20 1.57
C TRP A 149 12.29 -13.29 1.20
N PHE A 150 12.70 -14.22 0.32
CA PHE A 150 11.85 -15.33 -0.11
C PHE A 150 11.41 -16.21 1.07
N LEU A 151 12.35 -16.61 1.93
CA LEU A 151 12.06 -17.43 3.12
C LEU A 151 11.09 -16.71 4.07
N LEU A 152 11.29 -15.41 4.31
CA LEU A 152 10.39 -14.62 5.14
C LEU A 152 8.98 -14.54 4.54
N THR A 153 8.86 -14.29 3.24
CA THR A 153 7.54 -14.26 2.58
C THR A 153 6.86 -15.62 2.59
N LEU A 154 7.62 -16.71 2.45
CA LEU A 154 7.09 -18.06 2.51
C LEU A 154 6.60 -18.41 3.92
N LEU A 155 7.39 -18.09 4.95
CA LEU A 155 6.98 -18.32 6.33
C LEU A 155 5.70 -17.55 6.67
N LEU A 156 5.62 -16.27 6.29
CA LEU A 156 4.40 -15.48 6.49
C LEU A 156 3.18 -16.10 5.80
N ALA A 157 3.33 -16.59 4.58
CA ALA A 157 2.25 -17.26 3.85
C ALA A 157 1.80 -18.58 4.50
N LEU A 158 2.70 -19.31 5.17
CA LEU A 158 2.38 -20.54 5.88
C LEU A 158 1.66 -20.29 7.22
N PHE A 159 2.02 -19.21 7.94
CA PHE A 159 1.46 -18.91 9.26
C PHE A 159 0.22 -18.02 9.22
N ILE A 160 0.05 -17.17 8.19
CA ILE A 160 -1.07 -16.23 8.08
C ILE A 160 -1.80 -16.47 6.75
N PRO A 161 -2.75 -17.42 6.69
CA PRO A 161 -3.50 -17.72 5.47
C PRO A 161 -4.59 -16.67 5.15
N ASP A 162 -4.91 -15.78 6.10
CA ASP A 162 -5.93 -14.74 5.95
C ASP A 162 -5.32 -13.47 5.33
N ILE A 163 -5.65 -13.22 4.06
CA ILE A 163 -5.16 -12.05 3.32
C ILE A 163 -5.72 -10.73 3.89
N GLY A 164 -6.92 -10.75 4.48
CA GLY A 164 -7.56 -9.58 5.06
C GLY A 164 -6.79 -9.03 6.26
N LYS A 165 -6.31 -9.92 7.13
CA LYS A 165 -5.43 -9.56 8.26
C LYS A 165 -4.14 -8.89 7.78
N VAL A 166 -3.49 -9.48 6.78
CA VAL A 166 -2.25 -8.94 6.20
C VAL A 166 -2.50 -7.57 5.57
N ILE A 167 -3.57 -7.42 4.78
CA ILE A 167 -3.95 -6.15 4.15
C ILE A 167 -4.26 -5.08 5.20
N SER A 168 -4.94 -5.42 6.30
CA SER A 168 -5.25 -4.46 7.36
C SER A 168 -3.99 -3.87 8.00
N VAL A 169 -3.01 -4.73 8.32
CA VAL A 169 -1.73 -4.31 8.93
C VAL A 169 -0.89 -3.49 7.96
N ILE A 170 -0.66 -4.01 6.74
CA ILE A 170 0.15 -3.32 5.73
C ILE A 170 -0.54 -2.03 5.27
N GLY A 171 -1.86 -2.04 5.15
CA GLY A 171 -2.68 -0.87 4.83
C GLY A 171 -2.62 0.22 5.88
N GLY A 172 -2.55 -0.14 7.17
CA GLY A 172 -2.28 0.80 8.25
C GLY A 172 -0.92 1.47 8.08
N LEU A 173 0.13 0.69 7.78
CA LEU A 173 1.45 1.23 7.49
C LEU A 173 1.46 2.12 6.24
N ALA A 174 0.73 1.72 5.19
CA ALA A 174 0.53 2.52 3.98
C ALA A 174 -0.12 3.88 4.31
N ALA A 175 -1.11 3.91 5.21
CA ALA A 175 -1.73 5.16 5.64
C ALA A 175 -0.72 6.16 6.25
N CYS A 176 0.29 5.67 6.97
CA CYS A 176 1.39 6.52 7.44
C CYS A 176 2.18 7.15 6.28
N PHE A 177 2.49 6.39 5.23
CA PHE A 177 3.21 6.93 4.07
C PHE A 177 2.35 7.84 3.20
N ILE A 178 1.04 7.60 3.11
CA ILE A 178 0.13 8.41 2.28
C ILE A 178 -0.25 9.72 2.98
N PHE A 179 -0.48 9.70 4.30
CA PHE A 179 -0.99 10.85 5.04
C PHE A 179 0.07 11.50 5.95
N VAL A 180 0.74 10.73 6.80
CA VAL A 180 1.66 11.28 7.82
C VAL A 180 2.89 11.88 7.16
N PHE A 181 3.55 11.16 6.26
CA PHE A 181 4.79 11.63 5.66
C PHE A 181 4.59 12.92 4.82
N PRO A 182 3.64 12.99 3.87
CA PRO A 182 3.37 14.23 3.14
C PRO A 182 2.89 15.36 4.05
N GLY A 183 2.09 15.05 5.08
CA GLY A 183 1.64 16.03 6.07
C GLY A 183 2.79 16.67 6.85
N LEU A 184 3.75 15.86 7.32
CA LEU A 184 4.96 16.35 7.99
C LEU A 184 5.83 17.18 7.05
N CYS A 185 6.04 16.72 5.81
CA CYS A 185 6.79 17.49 4.80
C CYS A 185 6.13 18.84 4.51
N LEU A 186 4.81 18.90 4.41
CA LEU A 186 4.07 20.16 4.19
C LEU A 186 4.21 21.12 5.37
N ILE A 187 4.06 20.61 6.60
CA ILE A 187 4.26 21.41 7.83
C ILE A 187 5.69 21.95 7.88
N GLN A 188 6.70 21.09 7.67
CA GLN A 188 8.10 21.49 7.71
C GLN A 188 8.43 22.52 6.63
N ALA A 189 7.96 22.31 5.40
CA ALA A 189 8.15 23.27 4.30
C ALA A 189 7.58 24.65 4.66
N LYS A 190 6.38 24.69 5.26
CA LYS A 190 5.75 25.96 5.66
C LYS A 190 6.36 26.59 6.91
N LEU A 191 6.87 25.80 7.86
CA LEU A 191 7.60 26.33 9.00
C LEU A 191 8.98 26.87 8.63
N SER A 192 9.57 26.38 7.53
CA SER A 192 10.87 26.87 7.03
C SER A 192 10.78 28.20 6.26
N GLU A 193 9.58 28.64 5.89
CA GLU A 193 9.36 29.96 5.29
C GLU A 193 9.58 31.06 6.34
N MET A 194 10.66 31.82 6.18
CA MET A 194 11.02 32.97 7.03
C MET A 194 10.27 34.23 6.57
N GLU A 195 8.94 34.20 6.68
CA GLU A 195 8.08 35.33 6.30
C GLU A 195 7.55 36.03 7.57
N GLU A 196 7.78 37.35 7.71
CA GLU A 196 7.36 38.10 8.91
C GLU A 196 5.84 38.20 9.04
N VAL A 197 5.10 38.18 7.93
CA VAL A 197 3.63 38.23 7.90
C VAL A 197 3.11 36.96 7.25
N LYS A 198 2.45 36.11 8.05
CA LYS A 198 1.91 34.83 7.58
C LYS A 198 0.55 35.05 6.89
N PRO A 199 0.43 34.83 5.58
CA PRO A 199 -0.85 34.97 4.89
C PRO A 199 -1.86 33.90 5.33
N ALA A 200 -3.15 34.11 5.11
CA ALA A 200 -4.20 33.13 5.43
C ALA A 200 -3.97 31.76 4.77
N SER A 201 -3.36 31.74 3.56
CA SER A 201 -2.98 30.51 2.85
C SER A 201 -1.95 29.68 3.63
N TRP A 202 -1.06 30.33 4.40
CA TRP A 202 -0.09 29.64 5.26
C TRP A 202 -0.82 28.84 6.35
N TRP A 203 -1.75 29.47 7.06
CA TRP A 203 -2.55 28.81 8.10
C TRP A 203 -3.41 27.68 7.54
N ALA A 204 -3.96 27.85 6.34
CA ALA A 204 -4.73 26.81 5.66
C ALA A 204 -3.87 25.59 5.29
N LEU A 205 -2.64 25.79 4.80
CA LEU A 205 -1.75 24.69 4.41
C LEU A 205 -1.15 23.97 5.62
N VAL A 206 -0.84 24.70 6.69
CA VAL A 206 -0.37 24.10 7.95
C VAL A 206 -1.49 23.31 8.63
N SER A 207 -2.71 23.86 8.69
CA SER A 207 -3.85 23.14 9.25
C SER A 207 -4.19 21.89 8.44
N TYR A 208 -4.10 21.96 7.11
CA TYR A 208 -4.23 20.80 6.24
C TYR A 208 -3.15 19.74 6.53
N GLY A 209 -1.88 20.14 6.67
CA GLY A 209 -0.79 19.23 7.05
C GLY A 209 -1.03 18.55 8.40
N VAL A 210 -1.49 19.30 9.41
CA VAL A 210 -1.85 18.75 10.73
C VAL A 210 -3.02 17.78 10.62
N LEU A 211 -4.03 18.10 9.81
CA LEU A 211 -5.16 17.22 9.52
C LEU A 211 -4.69 15.89 8.89
N LEU A 212 -3.78 15.94 7.91
CA LEU A 212 -3.23 14.73 7.30
C LEU A 212 -2.47 13.86 8.31
N VAL A 213 -1.61 14.48 9.13
CA VAL A 213 -0.85 13.75 10.16
C VAL A 213 -1.78 13.10 11.18
N THR A 214 -2.77 13.85 11.68
CA THR A 214 -3.74 13.35 12.67
C THR A 214 -4.61 12.24 12.10
N LEU A 215 -5.10 12.39 10.86
CA LEU A 215 -5.87 11.35 10.17
C LEU A 215 -5.05 10.08 9.94
N GLY A 216 -3.82 10.23 9.45
CA GLY A 216 -2.93 9.08 9.21
C GLY A 216 -2.57 8.35 10.51
N ALA A 217 -2.26 9.07 11.57
CA ALA A 217 -2.00 8.51 12.89
C ALA A 217 -3.24 7.82 13.48
N PHE A 218 -4.43 8.38 13.28
CA PHE A 218 -5.69 7.78 13.69
C PHE A 218 -5.98 6.48 12.95
N ILE A 219 -5.85 6.47 11.61
CA ILE A 219 -6.06 5.25 10.80
C ILE A 219 -5.08 4.16 11.23
N PHE A 220 -3.79 4.48 11.34
CA PHE A 220 -2.77 3.53 11.79
C PHE A 220 -3.02 3.02 13.22
N GLY A 221 -3.44 3.91 14.13
CA GLY A 221 -3.80 3.53 15.50
C GLY A 221 -4.99 2.59 15.53
N GLN A 222 -6.04 2.90 14.78
CA GLN A 222 -7.24 2.06 14.69
C GLN A 222 -6.93 0.69 14.09
N THR A 223 -6.15 0.61 13.01
CA THR A 223 -5.76 -0.69 12.42
C THR A 223 -4.99 -1.56 13.39
N THR A 224 -4.03 -0.95 14.08
CA THR A 224 -3.16 -1.66 15.01
C THR A 224 -3.98 -2.16 16.20
N ALA A 225 -4.86 -1.32 16.75
CA ALA A 225 -5.76 -1.70 17.82
C ALA A 225 -6.70 -2.84 17.40
N ASN A 226 -7.27 -2.77 16.20
CA ASN A 226 -8.17 -3.80 15.69
C ASN A 226 -7.43 -5.13 15.45
N ALA A 227 -6.23 -5.10 14.87
CA ALA A 227 -5.40 -6.28 14.68
C ALA A 227 -5.07 -6.97 16.02
N ILE A 228 -4.64 -6.20 17.01
CA ILE A 228 -4.34 -6.72 18.36
C ILE A 228 -5.60 -7.29 19.02
N PHE A 229 -6.74 -6.62 18.88
CA PHE A 229 -8.00 -7.07 19.48
C PHE A 229 -8.48 -8.39 18.88
N VAL A 230 -8.36 -8.56 17.56
CA VAL A 230 -8.67 -9.82 16.88
C VAL A 230 -7.74 -10.94 17.32
N ASP A 231 -6.43 -10.68 17.49
CA ASP A 231 -5.47 -11.69 17.94
C ASP A 231 -5.63 -12.06 19.42
N LEU A 232 -6.11 -11.15 20.27
CA LEU A 232 -6.35 -11.43 21.70
C LEU A 232 -7.65 -12.19 21.97
N LEU A 233 -8.60 -12.18 21.02
CA LEU A 233 -9.89 -12.85 21.14
C LEU A 233 -10.02 -14.13 20.30
N ALA A 234 -9.02 -14.43 19.48
CA ALA A 234 -8.90 -15.66 18.70
C ALA A 234 -8.18 -16.77 19.50
#